data_AF-A0A2S4YS07-F1
#
_entry.id   AF-A0A2S4YS07-F1
#
_cell.length_a   1.000
_cell.length_b   1.000
_cell.length_c   1.000
_cell.angle_alpha   90.00
_cell.angle_beta   90.00
_cell.angle_gamma   90.00
#
_symmetry.space_group_name_H-M   'P 1'
#
loop_
_entity.id
_entity.type
_entity.pdbx_description
1 polymer ?
#
loop_
_entity_poly.entity_id
_entity_poly.type
_entity_poly.pdbx_seq_one_letter_code
_entity_poly.pdbx_strand_id
1 'polypeptide(L)'
;MARYADVEISGDPAPRKRFDACVGQKDEVAEDGRYTLTYTSYAKLPEEQHIPAIRKLRKALEQHGVRITSHTERPTTPEAIMYGRSDSEGYSLIADSVNPPGTLRLSVSTPCFLPPGAEQQQF
;
A
#
# COMPACT_ATOMS: atom_id res chain seq x y z
N MET A 1 -9.27 -1.41 -1.63
CA MET A 1 -8.39 -2.40 -2.30
C MET A 1 -9.03 -3.78 -2.36
N ALA A 2 -9.24 -4.49 -1.24
CA ALA A 2 -9.76 -5.86 -1.24
C ALA A 2 -11.05 -6.06 -2.09
N ARG A 3 -12.04 -5.19 -1.91
CA ARG A 3 -13.27 -5.16 -2.74
C ARG A 3 -13.00 -5.06 -4.25
N TYR A 4 -12.00 -4.29 -4.68
CA TYR A 4 -11.66 -4.14 -6.10
C TYR A 4 -10.84 -5.31 -6.64
N ALA A 5 -10.10 -5.99 -5.78
CA ALA A 5 -9.40 -7.23 -6.11
C ALA A 5 -10.33 -8.45 -6.10
N ASP A 6 -11.57 -8.31 -5.59
CA ASP A 6 -12.54 -9.38 -5.41
C ASP A 6 -12.00 -10.47 -4.45
N VAL A 7 -11.45 -10.01 -3.32
CA VAL A 7 -10.86 -10.85 -2.27
C VAL A 7 -11.34 -10.41 -0.89
N GLU A 8 -11.38 -11.34 0.04
CA GLU A 8 -11.71 -11.08 1.44
C GLU A 8 -10.45 -10.94 2.31
N ILE A 9 -10.50 -10.02 3.28
CA ILE A 9 -9.43 -9.88 4.27
C ILE A 9 -9.56 -11.03 5.27
N SER A 10 -8.52 -11.83 5.42
CA SER A 10 -8.54 -13.04 6.26
C SER A 10 -8.51 -12.74 7.77
N GLY A 11 -7.99 -11.57 8.15
CA GLY A 11 -7.70 -11.24 9.55
C GLY A 11 -6.49 -12.00 10.12
N ASP A 12 -5.89 -12.91 9.35
CA ASP A 12 -4.67 -13.65 9.68
C ASP A 12 -3.68 -13.62 8.49
N PRO A 13 -2.52 -12.95 8.63
CA PRO A 13 -2.09 -12.20 9.80
C PRO A 13 -3.02 -11.01 10.14
N ALA A 14 -3.05 -10.63 11.41
CA ALA A 14 -3.79 -9.45 11.84
C ALA A 14 -3.31 -8.19 11.09
N PRO A 15 -4.21 -7.25 10.75
CA PRO A 15 -3.82 -5.99 10.13
C PRO A 15 -2.78 -5.23 10.97
N ARG A 16 -1.83 -4.59 10.28
CA ARG A 16 -0.73 -3.85 10.92
C ARG A 16 -0.83 -2.36 10.64
N LYS A 17 -0.53 -1.57 11.66
CA LYS A 17 -0.32 -0.12 11.58
C LYS A 17 1.15 0.16 11.84
N ARG A 18 1.79 0.91 10.96
CA ARG A 18 3.17 1.39 11.16
C ARG A 18 3.18 2.91 11.00
N PHE A 19 3.78 3.58 11.97
CA PHE A 19 4.02 5.01 11.95
C PHE A 19 5.51 5.21 11.71
N ASP A 20 5.86 5.95 10.67
CA ASP A 20 7.24 6.25 10.30
C ASP A 20 7.43 7.78 10.29
N ALA A 21 8.63 8.25 10.65
CA ALA A 21 8.97 9.68 10.56
C ALA A 21 8.92 10.15 9.10
N CYS A 22 8.52 11.39 8.88
CA CYS A 22 8.64 11.97 7.54
C CYS A 22 10.06 12.43 7.28
N VAL A 23 10.62 12.00 6.15
CA VAL A 23 11.96 12.38 5.70
C VAL A 23 11.81 13.31 4.48
N GLY A 24 12.47 14.47 4.54
CA GLY A 24 12.54 15.47 3.48
C GLY A 24 13.47 15.05 2.33
N GLN A 25 13.58 15.90 1.31
CA GLN A 25 14.35 15.58 0.11
C GLN A 25 15.87 15.57 0.34
N LYS A 26 16.35 16.24 1.38
CA LYS A 26 17.78 16.25 1.77
C LYS A 26 18.01 15.49 3.08
N ASP A 27 17.25 14.43 3.29
CA ASP A 27 17.26 13.62 4.51
C ASP A 27 16.88 14.40 5.78
N GLU A 28 16.11 15.49 5.64
CA GLU A 28 15.66 16.28 6.80
C GLU A 28 14.59 15.52 7.59
N VAL A 29 14.73 15.40 8.91
CA VAL A 29 13.71 14.83 9.80
C VAL A 29 13.27 15.90 10.79
N ALA A 30 12.00 16.28 10.76
CA ALA A 30 11.44 17.29 11.65
C ALA A 30 11.08 16.69 13.01
N GLU A 31 11.21 17.51 14.06
CA GLU A 31 10.86 17.14 15.43
C GLU A 31 9.43 17.57 15.80
N ASP A 32 8.67 18.14 14.85
CA ASP A 32 7.27 18.56 15.02
C ASP A 32 6.25 17.41 15.06
N GLY A 33 6.74 16.18 15.17
CA GLY A 33 5.92 14.98 15.30
C GLY A 33 5.22 14.54 14.01
N ARG A 34 5.54 15.14 12.86
CA ARG A 34 4.99 14.70 11.58
C ARG A 34 5.28 13.24 11.28
N TYR A 35 4.31 12.54 10.71
CA TYR A 35 4.39 11.10 10.48
C TYR A 35 3.74 10.67 9.17
N THR A 36 4.16 9.53 8.66
CA THR A 36 3.40 8.74 7.68
C THR A 36 2.78 7.55 8.39
N LEU A 37 1.56 7.18 7.99
CA LEU A 37 0.88 5.99 8.47
C LEU A 37 0.79 5.00 7.32
N THR A 38 1.35 3.80 7.52
CA THR A 38 1.11 2.65 6.65
C THR A 38 0.12 1.70 7.32
N TYR A 39 -1.04 1.51 6.70
CA TYR A 39 -1.99 0.47 7.07
C TYR A 39 -1.85 -0.73 6.14
N THR A 40 -1.65 -1.91 6.73
CA THR A 40 -1.46 -3.17 5.99
C THR A 40 -2.51 -4.19 6.39
N SER A 41 -3.14 -4.80 5.39
CA SER A 41 -4.11 -5.88 5.54
C SER A 41 -3.72 -7.05 4.63
N TYR A 42 -4.24 -8.24 4.95
CA TYR A 42 -3.87 -9.47 4.28
C TYR A 42 -5.13 -10.20 3.80
N ALA A 43 -5.08 -10.73 2.59
CA ALA A 43 -6.06 -11.66 2.05
C ALA A 43 -5.41 -13.04 1.91
N LYS A 44 -6.21 -14.08 2.11
CA LYS A 44 -5.81 -15.48 1.88
C LYS A 44 -6.54 -15.99 0.66
N LEU A 45 -5.78 -16.42 -0.34
CA LEU A 45 -6.31 -16.99 -1.58
C LEU A 45 -5.28 -17.92 -2.21
N PRO A 46 -5.71 -18.87 -3.06
CA PRO A 46 -4.78 -19.73 -3.78
C PRO A 46 -3.80 -18.91 -4.64
N GLU A 47 -2.54 -19.33 -4.71
CA GLU A 47 -1.47 -18.53 -5.34
C GLU A 47 -1.75 -18.24 -6.82
N GLU A 48 -2.37 -19.17 -7.53
CA GLU A 48 -2.81 -19.01 -8.91
C GLU A 48 -3.81 -17.85 -9.11
N GLN A 49 -4.47 -17.39 -8.03
CA GLN A 49 -5.39 -16.26 -8.06
C GLN A 49 -4.71 -14.91 -7.78
N HIS A 50 -3.45 -14.89 -7.35
CA HIS A 50 -2.76 -13.64 -7.00
C HIS A 50 -2.64 -12.69 -8.21
N ILE A 51 -2.14 -13.20 -9.34
CA ILE A 51 -2.00 -12.41 -10.58
C ILE A 51 -3.38 -11.91 -11.07
N PRO A 52 -4.41 -12.77 -11.23
CA PRO A 52 -5.76 -12.31 -11.57
C PRO A 52 -6.31 -11.23 -10.61
N ALA A 53 -6.14 -11.40 -9.30
CA ALA A 53 -6.63 -10.45 -8.30
C ALA A 53 -5.92 -9.10 -8.41
N ILE A 54 -4.59 -9.08 -8.54
CA ILE A 54 -3.82 -7.84 -8.74
C ILE A 54 -4.17 -7.17 -10.06
N ARG A 55 -4.41 -7.91 -11.14
CA ARG A 55 -4.88 -7.34 -12.42
C ARG A 55 -6.25 -6.66 -12.28
N LYS A 56 -7.21 -7.28 -11.57
CA LYS A 56 -8.53 -6.68 -11.28
C LYS A 56 -8.35 -5.38 -10.48
N LEU A 57 -7.56 -5.44 -9.42
CA LEU A 57 -7.27 -4.29 -8.57
C LEU A 57 -6.63 -3.14 -9.35
N ARG A 58 -5.62 -3.43 -10.19
CA ARG A 58 -4.93 -2.44 -11.03
C ARG A 58 -5.92 -1.67 -11.89
N LYS A 59 -6.76 -2.39 -12.64
CA LYS A 59 -7.76 -1.79 -13.54
C LYS A 59 -8.73 -0.90 -12.76
N ALA A 60 -9.22 -1.36 -11.61
CA ALA A 60 -10.13 -0.56 -10.78
C ALA A 60 -9.44 0.69 -10.23
N LEU A 61 -8.21 0.58 -9.73
CA LEU A 61 -7.45 1.72 -9.21
C LEU A 61 -7.18 2.79 -10.28
N GLU A 62 -6.80 2.38 -11.49
CA GLU A 62 -6.63 3.29 -12.63
C GLU A 62 -7.93 4.04 -12.96
N GLN A 63 -9.07 3.35 -12.94
CA GLN A 63 -10.39 3.96 -13.15
C GLN A 63 -10.78 4.97 -12.06
N HIS A 64 -10.21 4.84 -10.87
CA HIS A 64 -10.43 5.74 -9.73
C HIS A 64 -9.32 6.78 -9.55
N GLY A 65 -8.50 7.02 -10.59
CA GLY A 65 -7.52 8.11 -10.59
C GLY A 65 -6.21 7.80 -9.86
N VAL A 66 -5.94 6.53 -9.54
CA VAL A 66 -4.64 6.10 -9.00
C VAL A 66 -3.70 5.76 -10.15
N ARG A 67 -2.53 6.38 -10.17
CA ARG A 67 -1.46 6.09 -11.12
C ARG A 67 -0.66 4.88 -10.66
N ILE A 68 -0.54 3.87 -11.52
CA ILE A 68 0.28 2.68 -11.27
C ILE A 68 1.73 3.03 -11.61
N THR A 69 2.62 2.96 -10.63
CA THR A 69 4.03 3.35 -10.78
C THR A 69 4.93 2.18 -11.16
N SER A 70 4.56 0.97 -10.77
CA SER A 70 5.25 -0.26 -11.14
C SER A 70 4.31 -1.46 -11.02
N HIS A 71 4.47 -2.43 -11.91
CA HIS A 71 3.72 -3.68 -11.89
C HIS A 71 4.59 -4.80 -12.45
N THR A 72 4.73 -5.88 -11.70
CA THR A 72 5.54 -7.05 -12.06
C THR A 72 4.75 -8.31 -11.76
N GLU A 73 4.73 -9.24 -12.72
CA GLU A 73 4.09 -10.54 -12.60
C GLU A 73 5.14 -11.63 -12.88
N ARG A 74 5.14 -12.70 -12.07
CA ARG A 74 5.98 -13.88 -12.26
C ARG A 74 5.09 -15.11 -12.40
N PRO A 75 4.69 -15.52 -13.61
CA PRO A 75 3.73 -16.62 -13.78
C PRO A 75 4.25 -18.00 -13.33
N THR A 76 5.57 -18.22 -13.40
CA THR A 76 6.21 -19.50 -13.00
C THR A 76 6.20 -19.74 -11.50
N THR A 77 6.20 -18.65 -10.72
CA THR A 77 6.08 -18.63 -9.27
C THR A 77 5.00 -17.61 -8.98
N PRO A 78 3.71 -18.00 -8.93
CA PRO A 78 2.53 -17.15 -9.16
C PRO A 78 2.44 -15.94 -8.22
N GLU A 79 3.28 -14.97 -8.52
CA GLU A 79 3.58 -13.81 -7.71
C GLU A 79 3.28 -12.57 -8.53
N ALA A 80 2.70 -11.57 -7.89
CA ALA A 80 2.54 -10.27 -8.47
C ALA A 80 2.88 -9.21 -7.44
N ILE A 81 3.43 -8.10 -7.92
CA ILE A 81 3.77 -6.91 -7.13
C ILE A 81 3.28 -5.71 -7.92
N MET A 82 2.53 -4.84 -7.28
CA MET A 82 2.00 -3.62 -7.88
C MET A 82 2.16 -2.46 -6.91
N TYR A 83 2.69 -1.35 -7.41
CA TYR A 83 2.79 -0.07 -6.71
C TYR A 83 1.89 0.97 -7.36
N GLY A 84 1.29 1.82 -6.54
CA GLY A 84 0.43 2.90 -7.02
C GLY A 84 0.55 4.15 -6.17
N ARG A 85 0.15 5.28 -6.76
CA ARG A 85 0.10 6.60 -6.11
C ARG A 85 -1.16 7.34 -6.54
N SER A 86 -1.86 7.93 -5.57
CA SER A 86 -2.88 8.94 -5.87
C SER A 86 -2.19 10.30 -5.94
N ASP A 87 -2.25 10.95 -7.11
CA ASP A 87 -1.68 12.29 -7.26
C ASP A 87 -2.63 13.35 -6.65
N SER A 88 -3.94 13.06 -6.51
CA SER A 88 -4.92 13.96 -5.89
C SER A 88 -4.89 13.95 -4.36
N GLU A 89 -4.74 12.76 -3.75
CA GLU A 89 -4.78 12.59 -2.30
C GLU A 89 -3.38 12.35 -1.68
N GLY A 90 -2.36 12.17 -2.52
CA GLY A 90 -0.96 12.05 -2.10
C GLY A 90 -0.57 10.71 -1.46
N TYR A 91 -1.52 9.79 -1.25
CA TYR A 91 -1.23 8.45 -0.71
C TYR A 91 -0.50 7.57 -1.74
N SER A 92 0.27 6.61 -1.25
CA SER A 92 0.83 5.51 -2.04
C SER A 92 0.27 4.17 -1.57
N LEU A 93 0.34 3.16 -2.43
CA LEU A 93 -0.09 1.81 -2.10
C LEU A 93 0.81 0.76 -2.71
N ILE A 94 0.78 -0.42 -2.10
CA ILE A 94 1.36 -1.64 -2.62
C ILE A 94 0.37 -2.79 -2.48
N ALA A 95 0.26 -3.61 -3.52
CA ALA A 95 -0.38 -4.91 -3.45
C ALA A 95 0.61 -5.97 -3.95
N ASP A 96 0.90 -6.97 -3.14
CA ASP A 96 1.92 -7.97 -3.48
C ASP A 96 1.72 -9.33 -2.85
N SER A 97 2.18 -10.37 -3.55
CA SER A 97 2.34 -11.72 -3.00
C SER A 97 3.43 -11.72 -1.93
N VAL A 98 3.11 -12.23 -0.75
CA VAL A 98 4.04 -12.27 0.38
C VAL A 98 4.03 -13.64 1.07
N ASN A 99 5.04 -13.91 1.89
CA ASN A 99 5.03 -15.06 2.79
C ASN A 99 4.07 -14.85 3.98
N PRO A 100 3.43 -15.93 4.47
CA PRO A 100 3.50 -17.32 3.99
C PRO A 100 2.73 -17.53 2.67
N PRO A 101 2.92 -18.64 1.94
CA PRO A 101 2.23 -18.94 0.68
C PRO A 101 0.71 -18.71 0.72
N GLY A 102 0.16 -18.30 -0.42
CA GLY A 102 -1.27 -17.95 -0.54
C GLY A 102 -1.68 -16.68 0.21
N THR A 103 -0.72 -15.79 0.50
CA THR A 103 -0.98 -14.50 1.16
C THR A 103 -0.77 -13.34 0.20
N LEU A 104 -1.80 -12.51 0.05
CA LEU A 104 -1.74 -11.24 -0.66
C LEU A 104 -1.75 -10.10 0.35
N ARG A 105 -0.71 -9.28 0.33
CA ARG A 105 -0.62 -8.06 1.12
C ARG A 105 -1.28 -6.91 0.37
N LEU A 106 -2.07 -6.12 1.08
CA LEU A 106 -2.67 -4.89 0.61
C LEU A 106 -2.31 -3.78 1.61
N SER A 107 -1.44 -2.87 1.20
CA SER A 107 -0.99 -1.76 2.04
C SER A 107 -1.23 -0.41 1.39
N VAL A 108 -1.62 0.56 2.20
CA VAL A 108 -1.74 1.98 1.83
C VAL A 108 -0.94 2.81 2.82
N SER A 109 -0.21 3.79 2.30
CA SER A 109 0.61 4.72 3.07
C SER A 109 0.11 6.14 2.83
N THR A 110 -0.16 6.87 3.90
CA THR A 110 -0.62 8.26 3.84
C THR A 110 0.50 9.18 3.33
N PRO A 111 0.18 10.39 2.86
CA PRO A 111 1.19 11.45 2.82
C PRO A 111 1.68 11.78 4.24
N CYS A 112 2.69 12.64 4.32
CA CYS A 112 3.16 13.14 5.60
C CYS A 112 2.09 14.00 6.27
N PHE A 113 1.64 13.60 7.46
CA PHE A 113 0.67 14.33 8.26
C PHE A 113 1.34 15.01 9.45
N LEU A 114 0.90 16.23 9.74
CA LEU A 114 1.22 16.94 10.97
C LEU A 114 0.18 16.56 12.04
N PRO A 115 0.59 16.21 13.28
CA PRO A 115 -0.36 15.95 14.36
C PRO A 115 -1.26 17.16 14.63
N PRO A 116 -2.52 16.95 15.04
CA PRO A 116 -3.40 18.05 15.44
C PRO A 116 -2.77 18.90 16.55
N GLY A 117 -2.73 20.22 16.35
CA GLY A 117 -2.20 21.17 17.33
C GLY A 117 -0.68 21.36 17.30
N ALA A 118 0.06 20.63 16.46
CA ALA A 118 1.48 20.88 16.23
C ALA A 118 1.68 22.04 15.24
N GLU A 119 2.74 22.82 15.43
CA GLU A 119 3.20 23.82 14.46
C GLU A 119 4.26 23.21 13.55
N GLN A 120 4.14 23.46 12.24
CA GLN A 120 5.03 22.84 11.26
C GLN A 120 6.42 23.48 11.28
N GLN A 121 7.44 22.68 11.62
CA GLN A 121 8.85 23.07 11.51
C GLN A 121 9.22 23.32 10.04
N GLN A 122 9.94 24.41 9.79
CA GLN A 122 10.48 24.78 8.47
C GLN A 122 11.97 24.46 8.40
N PHE A 123 12.45 24.10 7.22
CA PHE A 123 13.87 23.84 6.91
C PHE A 123 14.39 24.84 5.88
#